data_AF-A0A847I634-F1
#
_entry.id   AF-A0A847I634-F1
#
_cell.length_a   1.000
_cell.length_b   1.000
_cell.length_c   1.000
_cell.angle_alpha   90.00
_cell.angle_beta   90.00
_cell.angle_gamma   90.00
#
_symmetry.space_group_name_H-M   'P 1'
#
loop_
_entity.id
_entity.type
_entity.pdbx_description
1 polymer ?
#
loop_
_entity_poly.entity_id
_entity_poly.type
_entity_poly.pdbx_seq_one_letter_code
_entity_poly.pdbx_strand_id
1 'polypeptide(L)' 'MPDLDFAVEGASVEPYAAAPLLLLKVRATDCDPQPLPIHSVLLYSQVRIEPAQRRYCPAEQANLRALFGFPEHWPR' A
#
# COMPACT_ATOMS: atom_id res chain seq x y z
N MET A 1 -20.71 12.82 -9.49
CA MET A 1 -19.45 12.05 -9.67
C MET A 1 -19.32 11.19 -8.43
N PRO A 2 -18.97 9.90 -8.53
CA PRO A 2 -18.84 9.05 -7.35
C PRO A 2 -17.82 9.66 -6.39
N ASP A 3 -18.12 9.64 -5.09
CA ASP A 3 -17.24 10.17 -4.06
C ASP A 3 -16.44 9.02 -3.46
N LEU A 4 -15.28 8.72 -4.05
CA LEU A 4 -14.53 7.51 -3.71
C LEU A 4 -13.47 7.77 -2.63
N ASP A 5 -13.63 7.11 -1.49
CA ASP A 5 -12.59 6.97 -0.48
C ASP A 5 -11.80 5.67 -0.66
N PHE A 6 -10.48 5.71 -0.42
CA PHE A 6 -9.60 4.56 -0.54
C PHE A 6 -8.81 4.31 0.73
N ALA A 7 -8.80 3.06 1.19
CA ALA A 7 -8.04 2.63 2.36
C ALA A 7 -7.26 1.35 2.09
N VAL A 8 -6.00 1.30 2.53
CA VAL A 8 -5.24 0.05 2.62
C VAL A 8 -5.63 -0.65 3.93
N GLU A 9 -6.36 -1.74 3.83
CA GLU A 9 -6.87 -2.49 4.99
C GLU A 9 -5.91 -3.55 5.49
N GLY A 10 -4.92 -3.94 4.69
CA GLY A 10 -4.00 -4.98 5.06
C GLY A 10 -2.84 -5.12 4.09
N ALA A 11 -1.78 -5.72 4.60
CA ALA A 11 -0.62 -6.13 3.84
C ALA A 11 -0.25 -7.56 4.24
N SER A 12 0.04 -8.41 3.26
CA SER A 12 0.52 -9.77 3.49
C SER A 12 1.59 -10.13 2.46
N VAL A 13 2.41 -11.13 2.80
CA VAL A 13 3.36 -11.70 1.83
C VAL A 13 2.61 -12.72 0.96
N GLU A 14 2.91 -12.77 -0.33
CA GLU A 14 2.42 -13.83 -1.22
C GLU A 14 3.17 -15.14 -0.92
N PRO A 15 2.50 -16.21 -0.48
CA PRO A 15 3.14 -17.50 -0.25
C PRO A 15 3.70 -18.11 -1.53
N TYR A 16 4.87 -18.75 -1.44
CA TYR A 16 5.49 -19.47 -2.56
C TYR A 16 5.84 -18.61 -3.80
N ALA A 17 5.88 -17.28 -3.65
CA ALA A 17 6.29 -16.40 -4.73
C ALA A 17 7.75 -16.65 -5.14
N ALA A 18 8.02 -16.65 -6.46
CA ALA A 18 9.37 -16.81 -7.00
C ALA A 18 10.30 -15.61 -6.69
N ALA A 19 9.72 -14.48 -6.27
CA ALA A 19 10.40 -13.27 -5.84
C ALA A 19 9.62 -12.61 -4.70
N PRO A 20 10.24 -11.70 -3.91
CA PRO A 20 9.53 -10.97 -2.86
C PRO A 20 8.32 -10.20 -3.40
N LEU A 21 7.12 -10.57 -2.94
CA LEU A 21 5.86 -9.94 -3.32
C LEU A 21 5.04 -9.59 -2.07
N LEU A 22 4.51 -8.36 -2.05
CA LEU A 22 3.58 -7.86 -1.05
C LEU A 22 2.20 -7.73 -1.68
N LEU A 23 1.22 -8.40 -1.09
CA LEU A 23 -0.20 -8.20 -1.38
C LEU A 23 -0.71 -7.07 -0.50
N LEU A 24 -1.44 -6.14 -1.10
CA LEU A 24 -2.11 -5.05 -0.40
C LEU A 24 -3.60 -5.17 -0.63
N LYS A 25 -4.37 -5.22 0.46
CA LYS A 25 -5.83 -5.20 0.38
C LYS A 25 -6.30 -3.74 0.39
N VAL A 26 -6.89 -3.30 -0.71
CA VAL A 26 -7.43 -1.95 -0.85
C VAL A 26 -8.95 -2.00 -0.84
N ARG A 27 -9.57 -1.17 -0.01
CA ARG A 27 -11.01 -0.89 -0.04
C ARG A 27 -11.23 0.42 -0.77
N ALA A 28 -12.17 0.41 -1.72
CA ALA A 28 -12.74 1.60 -2.33
C ALA A 28 -14.20 1.72 -1.86
N THR A 29 -14.60 2.88 -1.38
CA THR A 29 -15.95 3.14 -0.84
C THR A 29 -16.54 4.34 -1.55
N ASP A 30 -17.74 4.21 -2.12
CA ASP A 30 -18.52 5.36 -2.58
C ASP A 30 -19.24 5.98 -1.38
N CYS A 31 -18.81 7.16 -0.99
CA CYS A 31 -19.30 7.95 0.13
C CYS A 31 -20.49 8.84 -0.26
N ASP A 32 -20.92 8.80 -1.53
CA ASP A 32 -22.13 9.50 -1.97
C ASP A 32 -23.35 8.99 -1.17
N PRO A 33 -24.18 9.88 -0.57
CA PRO A 33 -25.39 9.49 0.17
C PRO A 33 -26.43 8.75 -0.68
N GLN A 34 -26.37 8.88 -2.01
CA GLN A 34 -27.22 8.19 -2.97
C GLN A 34 -26.34 7.43 -3.98
N PRO A 35 -25.66 6.35 -3.54
CA PRO A 35 -24.69 5.66 -4.36
C PRO A 35 -25.38 5.00 -5.56
N LEU A 36 -24.76 5.13 -6.73
CA LEU A 36 -25.22 4.48 -7.95
C LEU A 36 -24.61 3.06 -8.06
N PRO A 37 -25.30 2.11 -8.71
CA PRO A 37 -24.73 0.79 -8.96
C PRO A 37 -23.42 0.87 -9.77
N ILE A 38 -22.38 0.23 -9.26
CA ILE A 38 -21.10 0.11 -9.97
C ILE A 38 -21.19 -1.05 -10.96
N HIS A 39 -21.23 -0.73 -12.25
CA HIS A 39 -21.27 -1.75 -13.32
C HIS A 39 -19.87 -2.24 -13.74
N SER A 40 -18.86 -1.38 -13.63
CA SER A 40 -17.47 -1.68 -14.01
C SER A 40 -16.50 -0.71 -13.34
N VAL A 41 -15.28 -1.16 -13.08
CA VAL A 41 -14.20 -0.32 -12.52
C VAL A 41 -12.94 -0.51 -13.35
N LEU A 42 -12.29 0.60 -13.72
CA LEU A 42 -10.91 0.65 -14.18
C LEU A 42 -10.10 1.38 -13.12
N LEU A 43 -9.15 0.67 -12.49
CA LEU A 43 -8.37 1.19 -11.36
C LEU A 43 -6.90 1.37 -11.76
N TYR A 44 -6.42 2.59 -11.65
CA TYR A 44 -4.99 2.89 -11.59
C TYR A 44 -4.68 3.40 -10.19
N SER A 45 -3.98 2.59 -9.40
CA SER A 45 -3.63 2.95 -8.02
C SER A 45 -2.12 3.00 -7.84
N GLN A 46 -1.64 4.03 -7.16
CA GLN A 46 -0.27 4.11 -6.67
C GLN A 46 -0.31 3.94 -5.15
N VAL A 47 0.51 3.02 -4.63
CA VAL A 47 0.71 2.90 -3.19
C VAL A 47 2.02 3.58 -2.82
N ARG A 48 1.97 4.47 -1.84
CA ARG A 48 3.14 5.06 -1.20
C ARG A 48 3.44 4.28 0.07
N ILE A 49 4.65 3.79 0.19
CA ILE A 49 5.15 3.15 1.42
C ILE A 49 6.05 4.17 2.12
N GLU A 50 5.76 4.45 3.38
CA GLU A 50 6.54 5.36 4.21
C GLU A 50 7.31 4.56 5.27
N PRO A 51 8.53 4.11 4.95
CA PRO A 51 9.27 3.23 5.86
C PRO A 51 9.57 3.94 7.19
N ALA A 52 9.77 5.25 7.20
CA ALA A 52 10.08 6.01 8.41
C ALA A 52 8.98 6.00 9.49
N GLN A 53 7.73 5.68 9.13
CA GLN A 53 6.62 5.62 10.09
C GLN A 53 6.65 4.37 10.99
N ARG A 54 7.54 3.39 10.71
CA ARG A 54 7.71 2.19 11.52
C ARG A 54 9.11 2.16 12.15
N ARG A 55 9.19 1.69 13.39
CA ARG A 55 10.47 1.39 14.05
C ARG A 55 11.02 0.05 13.57
N TYR A 56 12.30 0.05 13.23
CA TYR A 56 13.04 -1.12 12.78
C TYR A 56 14.31 -1.28 13.61
N CYS A 57 14.68 -2.52 13.88
CA CYS A 57 16.01 -2.82 14.40
C CYS A 57 17.08 -2.64 13.30
N PRO A 58 18.37 -2.54 13.65
CA PRO A 58 19.43 -2.32 12.66
C PRO A 58 19.49 -3.38 11.54
N ALA A 59 19.22 -4.64 11.88
CA ALA A 59 19.19 -5.72 10.88
C ALA A 59 18.03 -5.58 9.89
N GLU A 60 16.85 -5.16 10.36
CA GLU A 60 15.70 -4.88 9.49
C GLU A 60 15.97 -3.70 8.56
N GLN A 61 16.57 -2.62 9.06
CA GLN A 61 16.93 -1.46 8.23
C GLN A 61 17.90 -1.82 7.10
N ALA A 62 18.88 -2.68 7.40
CA ALA A 62 19.84 -3.15 6.39
C ALA A 62 19.14 -3.91 5.25
N ASN A 63 18.14 -4.74 5.57
CA ASN A 63 17.36 -5.49 4.57
C ASN A 63 16.46 -4.59 3.72
N LEU A 64 15.98 -3.48 4.28
CA LEU A 64 15.13 -2.52 3.57
C LEU A 64 15.91 -1.61 2.61
N ARG A 65 17.25 -1.59 2.70
CA ARG A 65 18.09 -0.72 1.88
C ARG A 65 17.95 -0.96 0.37
N ALA A 66 17.73 -2.21 -0.04
CA ALA A 66 17.53 -2.54 -1.45
C ALA A 66 16.21 -1.98 -2.01
N LEU A 67 15.21 -1.74 -1.14
CA LEU A 67 13.89 -1.26 -1.53
C LEU A 67 13.76 0.26 -1.43
N PHE A 68 14.29 0.86 -0.36
CA PHE A 68 14.07 2.27 -0.01
C PHE A 68 15.35 3.10 0.05
N GLY A 69 16.51 2.52 -0.24
CA GLY A 69 17.80 3.17 -0.06
C GLY A 69 18.18 3.31 1.42
N PHE A 70 19.15 4.18 1.70
CA PHE A 70 19.64 4.38 3.06
C PHE A 70 18.59 5.05 3.98
N PRO A 71 18.49 4.64 5.26
CA PRO A 71 17.51 5.21 6.21
C PRO A 71 17.55 6.72 6.35
N GLU A 72 18.72 7.35 6.23
CA GLU A 72 18.91 8.80 6.26
C GLU A 72 18.20 9.55 5.11
N HIS A 73 17.86 8.86 4.02
CA HIS A 73 17.16 9.43 2.87
C HIS A 73 15.66 9.12 2.86
N TRP A 74 15.15 8.40 3.86
CA TRP A 74 13.72 8.12 3.91
C TRP A 74 12.93 9.42 4.11
N PRO A 75 11.81 9.60 3.39
CA PRO A 75 10.93 10.73 3.63
C PRO A 75 10.48 10.71 5.09
N ARG A 76 10.61 11.86 5.76
CA ARG A 76 10.12 12.10 7.12
C ARG A 76 8.74 12.73 7.09
#